data_AF-A0A3B9IKQ6-F1
#
_entry.id   AF-A0A3B9IKQ6-F1
#
_cell.length_a   1.000
_cell.length_b   1.000
_cell.length_c   1.000
_cell.angle_alpha   90.00
_cell.angle_beta   90.00
_cell.angle_gamma   90.00
#
_symmetry.space_group_name_H-M   'P 1'
#
loop_
_entity.id
_entity.type
_entity.pdbx_description
1 polymer ?
#
loop_
_entity_poly.entity_id
_entity_poly.type
_entity_poly.pdbx_seq_one_letter_code
_entity_poly.pdbx_strand_id
1 'polypeptide(L)'
;INIDSLITGDFMYAHAGTNYLTDPALKSYWTRIHAIADELGIDLRSNPGLNPHYPVDTGCCSDAGNYEDLNIPVLWLEATNWEIGDLDGYTQTTNPGIPGGASWHDPAIDNWDVLEAAFGPDHIPGRLEDWSRLLTRLLVELTNADLAASAQSGAGFSLAMTDQLARDHQAFQAAVDRAVLALFTRRPGLGETSVDVFVEGLARPGGFDGAATADHETAGRIGFRADHRLSDLVTLGADLHLSRGRDDLAGGSDLDRTGVAFGLGVLVNDGAPGWLAASVSAGYARVDGTRAFTMASGLGATILDQRFDGQTNARSFGARIEGGWDLALGGIATGPVVGLDYTRYELDGFTETGPARTALTYPDQSYNSAQGELGWRVRGSVAIGETTTLAPYARAGWVHEFADGRPDTIRLTAGDGSSRQVVLAEADDDFGRATLGARIFFGETVSTYAEVETRFGHDDGAQTAVIAGLSLRF
;
A
#
# COMPACT_ATOMS: atom_id res chain seq x y z
N ILE A 1 26.39 -0.86 25.35
CA ILE A 1 25.86 -2.23 25.57
C ILE A 1 27.06 -3.11 25.85
N ASN A 2 27.11 -3.70 27.03
CA ASN A 2 28.14 -4.65 27.46
C ASN A 2 27.59 -6.07 27.29
N ILE A 3 28.38 -6.95 26.72
CA ILE A 3 28.01 -8.36 26.51
C ILE A 3 29.02 -9.18 27.29
N ASP A 4 28.57 -9.84 28.35
CA ASP A 4 29.45 -10.57 29.27
C ASP A 4 28.82 -11.92 29.60
N SER A 5 29.55 -13.02 29.38
CA SER A 5 29.09 -14.40 29.57
C SER A 5 27.61 -14.66 29.25
N LEU A 6 27.29 -14.77 27.95
CA LEU A 6 25.92 -14.94 27.49
C LEU A 6 25.34 -16.36 27.62
N ILE A 7 26.19 -17.35 27.89
CA ILE A 7 25.84 -18.77 27.81
C ILE A 7 25.71 -19.39 29.20
N THR A 8 26.73 -19.23 30.03
CA THR A 8 26.79 -19.90 31.33
C THR A 8 25.92 -19.18 32.34
N GLY A 9 24.85 -19.82 32.80
CA GLY A 9 24.03 -19.31 33.89
C GLY A 9 22.58 -19.78 33.83
N ASP A 10 21.91 -19.73 34.97
CA ASP A 10 20.53 -20.26 35.08
C ASP A 10 19.52 -19.38 34.30
N PHE A 11 19.72 -18.06 34.27
CA PHE A 11 18.78 -17.12 33.64
C PHE A 11 19.48 -16.11 32.72
N MET A 12 18.72 -15.42 31.87
CA MET A 12 19.21 -14.28 31.09
C MET A 12 18.91 -13.00 31.87
N TYR A 13 19.86 -12.07 31.90
CA TYR A 13 19.70 -10.81 32.58
C TYR A 13 20.09 -9.62 31.71
N ALA A 14 19.32 -8.55 31.84
CA ALA A 14 19.64 -7.23 31.30
C ALA A 14 19.52 -6.17 32.40
N HIS A 15 20.58 -5.40 32.61
CA HIS A 15 20.71 -4.42 33.68
C HIS A 15 21.09 -3.03 33.16
N ALA A 16 20.62 -1.98 33.83
CA ALA A 16 20.96 -0.58 33.52
C ALA A 16 22.13 -0.08 34.39
N GLY A 17 22.93 0.85 33.86
CA GLY A 17 23.98 1.61 34.59
C GLY A 17 23.57 2.13 35.97
N THR A 18 24.43 2.08 37.00
CA THR A 18 24.10 2.70 38.30
C THR A 18 23.86 4.21 38.18
N ASN A 19 24.43 4.85 37.15
CA ASN A 19 24.13 6.23 36.79
C ASN A 19 22.64 6.53 36.58
N TYR A 20 21.80 5.54 36.22
CA TYR A 20 20.35 5.76 36.10
C TYR A 20 19.69 6.15 37.43
N LEU A 21 20.28 5.76 38.57
CA LEU A 21 19.76 6.12 39.90
C LEU A 21 19.80 7.63 40.13
N THR A 22 20.74 8.32 39.47
CA THR A 22 20.86 9.78 39.51
C THR A 22 20.10 10.46 38.37
N ASP A 23 20.06 9.85 37.19
CA ASP A 23 19.29 10.31 36.03
C ASP A 23 18.45 9.16 35.46
N PRO A 24 17.14 9.09 35.79
CA PRO A 24 16.26 8.04 35.32
C PRO A 24 16.18 7.90 33.79
N ALA A 25 16.50 8.95 33.01
CA ALA A 25 16.51 8.88 31.54
C ALA A 25 17.58 7.91 31.00
N LEU A 26 18.66 7.68 31.76
CA LEU A 26 19.73 6.76 31.39
C LEU A 26 19.31 5.28 31.48
N LYS A 27 18.14 4.98 32.05
CA LYS A 27 17.53 3.65 32.05
C LYS A 27 16.90 3.25 30.69
N SER A 28 16.96 4.14 29.70
CA SER A 28 16.29 3.98 28.40
C SER A 28 16.56 2.64 27.69
N TYR A 29 17.81 2.16 27.65
CA TYR A 29 18.16 0.89 26.99
C TYR A 29 17.56 -0.32 27.72
N TRP A 30 17.56 -0.30 29.05
CA TRP A 30 16.93 -1.33 29.86
C TRP A 30 15.42 -1.37 29.64
N THR A 31 14.76 -0.21 29.70
CA THR A 31 13.31 -0.13 29.49
C THR A 31 12.94 -0.68 28.11
N ARG A 32 13.76 -0.37 27.11
CA ARG A 32 13.54 -0.82 25.73
C ARG A 32 13.72 -2.33 25.56
N ILE A 33 14.83 -2.89 26.03
CA ILE A 33 15.12 -4.32 25.83
C ILE A 33 14.16 -5.21 26.60
N HIS A 34 13.70 -4.79 27.78
CA HIS A 34 12.69 -5.54 28.56
C HIS A 34 11.33 -5.52 27.87
N ALA A 35 10.90 -4.38 27.32
CA ALA A 35 9.68 -4.34 26.49
C ALA A 35 9.79 -5.25 25.26
N ILE A 36 10.95 -5.29 24.60
CA ILE A 36 11.20 -6.21 23.48
C ILE A 36 11.15 -7.67 23.94
N ALA A 37 11.74 -8.00 25.10
CA ALA A 37 11.73 -9.34 25.64
C ALA A 37 10.29 -9.82 25.92
N ASP A 38 9.46 -8.95 26.51
CA ASP A 38 8.03 -9.20 26.72
C ASP A 38 7.30 -9.45 25.39
N GLU A 39 7.57 -8.65 24.35
CA GLU A 39 6.99 -8.83 23.00
C GLU A 39 7.41 -10.16 22.36
N LEU A 40 8.66 -10.59 22.56
CA LEU A 40 9.23 -11.81 21.98
C LEU A 40 8.94 -13.06 22.83
N GLY A 41 8.43 -12.90 24.05
CA GLY A 41 8.23 -14.00 25.00
C GLY A 41 9.54 -14.59 25.54
N ILE A 42 10.60 -13.79 25.63
CA ILE A 42 11.92 -14.20 26.15
C ILE A 42 11.99 -13.89 27.64
N ASP A 43 12.34 -14.87 28.49
CA ASP A 43 12.56 -14.67 29.94
C ASP A 43 13.86 -13.88 30.17
N LEU A 44 13.75 -12.55 30.08
CA LEU A 44 14.83 -11.62 30.37
C LEU A 44 14.59 -10.99 31.74
N ARG A 45 15.51 -11.25 32.67
CA ARG A 45 15.40 -10.78 34.04
C ARG A 45 16.24 -9.54 34.28
N SER A 46 16.04 -8.96 35.44
CA SER A 46 16.83 -7.84 35.94
C SER A 46 17.25 -8.12 37.37
N ASN A 47 18.30 -7.44 37.84
CA ASN A 47 18.84 -7.69 39.16
C ASN A 47 17.76 -7.32 40.20
N PRO A 48 17.36 -8.24 41.08
CA PRO A 48 16.31 -7.99 42.07
C PRO A 48 16.72 -7.01 43.18
N GLY A 49 18.00 -6.64 43.27
CA GLY A 49 18.52 -5.75 44.32
C GLY A 49 18.72 -6.45 45.66
N LEU A 50 18.98 -7.76 45.67
CA LEU A 50 19.20 -8.54 46.89
C LEU A 50 20.53 -8.21 47.58
N ASN A 51 21.52 -7.70 46.83
CA ASN A 51 22.77 -7.21 47.37
C ASN A 51 22.75 -5.68 47.46
N PRO A 52 22.97 -5.08 48.65
CA PRO A 52 22.95 -3.62 48.83
C PRO A 52 23.97 -2.84 47.98
N HIS A 53 25.04 -3.49 47.50
CA HIS A 53 26.02 -2.87 46.60
C HIS A 53 25.53 -2.77 45.15
N TYR A 54 24.55 -3.58 44.77
CA TYR A 54 23.94 -3.60 43.44
C TYR A 54 22.43 -3.37 43.59
N PRO A 55 22.00 -2.09 43.64
CA PRO A 55 20.58 -1.74 43.67
C PRO A 55 19.77 -2.44 42.57
N VAL A 56 18.46 -2.52 42.77
CA VAL A 56 17.54 -3.11 41.78
C VAL A 56 17.83 -2.58 40.37
N ASP A 57 17.75 -3.45 39.38
CA ASP A 57 18.03 -3.18 37.97
C ASP A 57 19.46 -2.75 37.59
N THR A 58 20.39 -2.68 38.55
CA THR A 58 21.79 -2.37 38.27
C THR A 58 22.63 -3.63 38.08
N GLY A 59 23.64 -3.55 37.20
CA GLY A 59 24.64 -4.60 36.99
C GLY A 59 25.96 -4.26 37.67
N CYS A 60 26.92 -5.18 37.61
CA CYS A 60 28.28 -4.94 38.11
C CYS A 60 29.25 -4.52 37.00
N CYS A 61 29.98 -3.43 37.28
CA CYS A 61 31.43 -3.20 37.23
C CYS A 61 32.33 -3.74 36.09
N SER A 62 31.80 -4.39 35.05
CA SER A 62 32.55 -4.81 33.86
C SER A 62 32.96 -3.59 33.01
N ASP A 63 33.49 -3.81 31.81
CA ASP A 63 34.11 -2.79 30.94
C ASP A 63 33.25 -1.53 30.70
N ALA A 64 31.93 -1.66 30.82
CA ALA A 64 31.00 -0.53 30.67
C ALA A 64 30.93 0.44 31.86
N GLY A 65 31.52 0.12 33.03
CA GLY A 65 31.48 1.00 34.21
C GLY A 65 32.12 2.37 33.96
N ASN A 66 33.18 2.43 33.14
CA ASN A 66 33.85 3.69 32.78
C ASN A 66 32.95 4.68 32.00
N TYR A 67 31.84 4.21 31.43
CA TYR A 67 30.90 5.04 30.66
C TYR A 67 29.81 5.66 31.55
N GLU A 68 29.64 5.16 32.77
CA GLU A 68 28.62 5.65 33.70
C GLU A 68 28.88 7.10 34.12
N ASP A 69 30.15 7.41 34.44
CA ASP A 69 30.62 8.76 34.78
C ASP A 69 30.49 9.77 33.62
N LEU A 70 30.29 9.27 32.40
CA LEU A 70 30.08 10.09 31.20
C LEU A 70 28.60 10.35 30.90
N ASN A 71 27.68 9.92 31.78
CA ASN A 71 26.23 9.99 31.57
C ASN A 71 25.78 9.32 30.26
N ILE A 72 26.46 8.24 29.86
CA ILE A 72 26.08 7.42 28.73
C ILE A 72 25.14 6.31 29.25
N PRO A 73 23.99 6.06 28.61
CA PRO A 73 23.14 4.92 28.95
C PRO A 73 23.91 3.60 28.83
N VAL A 74 24.02 2.87 29.93
CA VAL A 74 24.67 1.56 29.98
C VAL A 74 23.62 0.47 30.06
N LEU A 75 23.86 -0.62 29.30
CA LEU A 75 23.08 -1.85 29.35
C LEU A 75 24.07 -3.01 29.46
N TRP A 76 23.98 -3.80 30.54
CA TRP A 76 24.72 -5.05 30.70
C TRP A 76 23.83 -6.23 30.35
N LEU A 77 24.35 -7.13 29.52
CA LEU A 77 23.70 -8.38 29.16
C LEU A 77 24.58 -9.54 29.64
N GLU A 78 23.98 -10.43 30.42
CA GLU A 78 24.68 -11.59 30.96
C GLU A 78 23.75 -12.79 31.19
N ALA A 79 24.33 -13.98 31.20
CA ALA A 79 23.71 -15.17 31.78
C ALA A 79 24.32 -15.39 33.17
N THR A 80 23.45 -15.46 34.18
CA THR A 80 23.87 -15.66 35.58
C THR A 80 22.68 -16.07 36.46
N ASN A 81 22.85 -16.05 37.78
CA ASN A 81 21.81 -16.18 38.78
C ASN A 81 22.10 -15.24 39.98
N TRP A 82 21.37 -14.13 40.05
CA TRP A 82 21.53 -13.11 41.09
C TRP A 82 20.99 -13.52 42.48
N GLU A 83 20.49 -14.75 42.63
CA GLU A 83 19.92 -15.27 43.89
C GLU A 83 20.85 -16.24 44.62
N ILE A 84 22.04 -16.51 44.07
CA ILE A 84 23.01 -17.47 44.61
C ILE A 84 24.39 -16.85 44.81
N GLY A 85 25.28 -17.57 45.51
CA GLY A 85 26.63 -17.08 45.84
C GLY A 85 26.60 -15.83 46.72
N ASP A 86 27.42 -14.85 46.38
CA ASP A 86 27.51 -13.55 47.06
C ASP A 86 26.46 -12.53 46.54
N LEU A 87 25.49 -12.99 45.73
CA LEU A 87 24.40 -12.18 45.18
C LEU A 87 24.89 -11.02 44.31
N ASP A 88 25.95 -11.27 43.54
CA ASP A 88 26.68 -10.27 42.74
C ASP A 88 26.78 -10.63 41.25
N GLY A 89 26.11 -11.71 40.83
CA GLY A 89 26.17 -12.24 39.46
C GLY A 89 27.42 -13.07 39.15
N TYR A 90 28.39 -13.21 40.06
CA TYR A 90 29.60 -14.01 39.80
C TYR A 90 29.37 -15.51 39.96
N THR A 91 28.40 -15.94 40.75
CA THR A 91 27.99 -17.35 40.77
C THR A 91 26.83 -17.53 39.79
N GLN A 92 27.11 -18.10 38.63
CA GLN A 92 26.20 -18.07 37.48
C GLN A 92 25.13 -19.16 37.51
N THR A 93 25.46 -20.33 38.05
CA THR A 93 24.57 -21.50 38.03
C THR A 93 24.68 -22.36 39.28
N THR A 94 23.58 -23.02 39.63
CA THR A 94 23.55 -24.11 40.62
C THR A 94 23.87 -25.48 40.02
N ASN A 95 24.06 -25.57 38.69
CA ASN A 95 24.27 -26.83 37.99
C ASN A 95 25.62 -27.46 38.39
N PRO A 96 25.62 -28.68 38.97
CA PRO A 96 26.84 -29.35 39.40
C PRO A 96 27.79 -29.71 38.24
N GLY A 97 27.31 -29.68 37.00
CA GLY A 97 28.12 -29.83 35.79
C GLY A 97 29.12 -28.69 35.57
N ILE A 98 28.96 -27.55 36.25
CA ILE A 98 29.89 -26.42 36.24
C ILE A 98 30.51 -26.29 37.64
N PRO A 99 31.69 -26.89 37.89
CA PRO A 99 32.33 -26.82 39.20
C PRO A 99 32.63 -25.39 39.62
N GLY A 100 32.21 -25.00 40.82
CA GLY A 100 32.35 -23.63 41.32
C GLY A 100 31.25 -22.67 40.83
N GLY A 101 30.32 -23.14 40.00
CA GLY A 101 29.12 -22.39 39.59
C GLY A 101 29.36 -21.31 38.53
N ALA A 102 30.55 -21.24 37.94
CA ALA A 102 30.90 -20.27 36.92
C ALA A 102 31.86 -20.86 35.87
N SER A 103 31.86 -20.32 34.65
CA SER A 103 32.84 -20.66 33.61
C SER A 103 33.36 -19.39 32.92
N TRP A 104 34.55 -18.94 33.30
CA TRP A 104 35.20 -17.80 32.67
C TRP A 104 36.67 -18.06 32.45
N HIS A 105 37.16 -17.81 31.23
CA HIS A 105 38.58 -17.75 30.89
C HIS A 105 39.40 -19.01 31.24
N ASP A 106 38.71 -20.13 31.49
CA ASP A 106 39.33 -21.43 31.73
C ASP A 106 38.83 -22.42 30.67
N PRO A 107 39.65 -22.78 29.68
CA PRO A 107 39.23 -23.67 28.60
C PRO A 107 38.85 -25.07 29.07
N ALA A 108 39.19 -25.48 30.30
CA ALA A 108 38.75 -26.75 30.87
C ALA A 108 37.25 -26.78 31.20
N ILE A 109 36.63 -25.61 31.43
CA ILE A 109 35.21 -25.48 31.80
C ILE A 109 34.41 -24.57 30.85
N ASP A 110 35.05 -23.56 30.27
CA ASP A 110 34.49 -22.61 29.31
C ASP A 110 34.73 -23.11 27.88
N ASN A 111 34.06 -24.21 27.53
CA ASN A 111 34.10 -24.80 26.19
C ASN A 111 32.75 -25.47 25.84
N TRP A 112 32.52 -25.63 24.53
CA TRP A 112 31.24 -26.15 24.00
C TRP A 112 30.81 -27.47 24.63
N ASP A 113 31.71 -28.46 24.66
CA ASP A 113 31.38 -29.82 25.11
C ASP A 113 30.97 -29.85 26.59
N VAL A 114 31.64 -29.07 27.44
CA VAL A 114 31.31 -28.99 28.86
C VAL A 114 29.98 -28.27 29.09
N LEU A 115 29.76 -27.15 28.41
CA LEU A 115 28.51 -26.38 28.55
C LEU A 115 27.30 -27.17 28.00
N GLU A 116 27.47 -27.87 26.88
CA GLU A 116 26.46 -28.78 26.34
C GLU A 116 26.20 -29.96 27.28
N ALA A 117 27.24 -30.57 27.87
CA ALA A 117 27.06 -31.64 28.84
C ALA A 117 26.35 -31.17 30.12
N ALA A 118 26.59 -29.94 30.56
CA ALA A 118 25.97 -29.38 31.75
C ALA A 118 24.51 -28.97 31.50
N PHE A 119 24.23 -28.20 30.45
CA PHE A 119 22.93 -27.56 30.22
C PHE A 119 22.07 -28.22 29.14
N GLY A 120 22.64 -29.15 28.37
CA GLY A 120 21.99 -29.81 27.25
C GLY A 120 22.30 -29.17 25.90
N PRO A 121 22.03 -29.89 24.79
CA PRO A 121 22.42 -29.49 23.43
C PRO A 121 21.69 -28.24 22.91
N ASP A 122 20.50 -27.95 23.43
CA ASP A 122 19.69 -26.81 22.97
C ASP A 122 20.05 -25.50 23.69
N HIS A 123 20.83 -25.55 24.78
CA HIS A 123 21.11 -24.38 25.61
C HIS A 123 21.92 -23.32 24.87
N ILE A 124 23.04 -23.71 24.24
CA ILE A 124 23.90 -22.76 23.53
C ILE A 124 23.17 -22.17 22.31
N PRO A 125 22.57 -22.97 21.40
CA PRO A 125 21.79 -22.43 20.28
C PRO A 125 20.64 -21.52 20.73
N GLY A 126 19.88 -21.94 21.74
CA GLY A 126 18.75 -21.15 22.26
C GLY A 126 19.19 -19.81 22.84
N ARG A 127 20.24 -19.78 23.67
CA ARG A 127 20.80 -18.52 24.20
C ARG A 127 21.29 -17.61 23.08
N LEU A 128 22.04 -18.14 22.11
CA LEU A 128 22.53 -17.34 20.99
C LEU A 128 21.39 -16.77 20.14
N GLU A 129 20.31 -17.53 19.93
CA GLU A 129 19.11 -17.08 19.23
C GLU A 129 18.42 -15.93 19.98
N ASP A 130 18.11 -16.12 21.27
CA ASP A 130 17.40 -15.13 22.08
C ASP A 130 18.20 -13.82 22.20
N TRP A 131 19.50 -13.91 22.50
CA TRP A 131 20.37 -12.73 22.55
C TRP A 131 20.44 -12.01 21.20
N SER A 132 20.56 -12.75 20.10
CA SER A 132 20.62 -12.17 18.76
C SER A 132 19.33 -11.45 18.40
N ARG A 133 18.16 -12.03 18.74
CA ARG A 133 16.84 -11.41 18.53
C ARG A 133 16.69 -10.13 19.35
N LEU A 134 16.99 -10.18 20.65
CA LEU A 134 16.93 -9.03 21.55
C LEU A 134 17.84 -7.89 21.09
N LEU A 135 19.12 -8.18 20.83
CA LEU A 135 20.11 -7.18 20.42
C LEU A 135 19.78 -6.58 19.06
N THR A 136 19.39 -7.40 18.09
CA THR A 136 19.02 -6.92 16.75
C THR A 136 17.82 -5.98 16.84
N ARG A 137 16.77 -6.38 17.57
CA ARG A 137 15.58 -5.56 17.73
C ARG A 137 15.87 -4.27 18.50
N LEU A 138 16.67 -4.33 19.55
CA LEU A 138 17.10 -3.15 20.30
C LEU A 138 17.84 -2.16 19.39
N LEU A 139 18.83 -2.61 18.61
CA LEU A 139 19.58 -1.76 17.70
C LEU A 139 18.69 -1.12 16.64
N VAL A 140 17.74 -1.88 16.08
CA VAL A 140 16.76 -1.37 15.11
C VAL A 140 15.93 -0.23 15.71
N GLU A 141 15.45 -0.39 16.94
CA GLU A 141 14.60 0.60 17.60
C GLU A 141 15.37 1.82 18.11
N LEU A 142 16.63 1.65 18.53
CA LEU A 142 17.53 2.73 18.93
C LEU A 142 17.97 3.59 17.75
N THR A 143 18.14 2.98 16.58
CA THR A 143 18.47 3.69 15.33
C THR A 143 17.23 4.23 14.61
N ASN A 144 16.04 3.88 15.08
CA ASN A 144 14.75 4.14 14.43
C ASN A 144 14.66 3.61 12.98
N ALA A 145 15.41 2.54 12.69
CA ALA A 145 15.39 1.89 11.39
C ALA A 145 14.01 1.28 11.09
N ASP A 146 13.34 0.74 12.11
CA ASP A 146 11.94 0.29 12.07
C ASP A 146 10.99 1.39 11.60
N LEU A 147 11.11 2.59 12.18
CA LEU A 147 10.25 3.71 11.84
C LEU A 147 10.52 4.27 10.46
N ALA A 148 11.80 4.31 10.05
CA ALA A 148 12.16 4.74 8.70
C ALA A 148 11.62 3.76 7.66
N ALA A 149 11.79 2.45 7.87
CA ALA A 149 11.27 1.42 6.98
C ALA A 149 9.74 1.39 6.97
N SER A 150 9.09 1.55 8.13
CA SER A 150 7.63 1.60 8.20
C SER A 150 7.09 2.81 7.44
N ALA A 151 7.71 4.00 7.60
CA ALA A 151 7.31 5.19 6.82
C ALA A 151 7.45 4.98 5.31
N GLN A 152 8.50 4.30 4.84
CA GLN A 152 8.65 3.94 3.41
C GLN A 152 7.56 2.98 2.94
N SER A 153 7.27 1.94 3.73
CA SER A 153 6.16 1.01 3.47
C SER A 153 4.81 1.73 3.44
N GLY A 154 4.55 2.64 4.38
CA GLY A 154 3.34 3.45 4.42
C GLY A 154 3.22 4.42 3.25
N ALA A 155 4.33 4.99 2.80
CA ALA A 155 4.34 5.86 1.62
C ALA A 155 3.90 5.10 0.36
N GLY A 156 4.40 3.87 0.15
CA GLY A 156 3.94 2.99 -0.93
C GLY A 156 2.47 2.60 -0.81
N PHE A 157 1.99 2.35 0.42
CA PHE A 157 0.57 2.07 0.67
C PHE A 157 -0.33 3.28 0.33
N SER A 158 0.09 4.48 0.70
CA SER A 158 -0.61 5.73 0.31
C SER A 158 -0.61 5.95 -1.20
N LEU A 159 0.52 5.70 -1.87
CA LEU A 159 0.61 5.79 -3.33
C LEU A 159 -0.39 4.84 -3.99
N ALA A 160 -0.46 3.59 -3.55
CA ALA A 160 -1.42 2.61 -4.05
C ALA A 160 -2.88 3.07 -3.87
N MET A 161 -3.22 3.73 -2.75
CA MET A 161 -4.55 4.33 -2.58
C MET A 161 -4.82 5.45 -3.60
N THR A 162 -3.87 6.37 -3.81
CA THR A 162 -4.04 7.46 -4.79
C THR A 162 -4.23 6.92 -6.20
N ASP A 163 -3.43 5.92 -6.57
CA ASP A 163 -3.48 5.23 -7.85
C ASP A 163 -4.81 4.49 -8.06
N GLN A 164 -5.32 3.80 -7.03
CA GLN A 164 -6.62 3.11 -7.07
C GLN A 164 -7.79 4.08 -7.31
N LEU A 165 -7.73 5.30 -6.75
CA LEU A 165 -8.73 6.34 -6.97
C LEU A 165 -8.67 6.91 -8.39
N ALA A 166 -7.46 7.15 -8.91
CA ALA A 166 -7.29 7.58 -10.29
C ALA A 166 -7.84 6.53 -11.26
N ARG A 167 -7.54 5.24 -11.03
CA ARG A 167 -8.05 4.13 -11.85
C ARG A 167 -9.57 3.96 -11.76
N ASP A 168 -10.20 4.16 -10.60
CA ASP A 168 -11.66 4.11 -10.49
C ASP A 168 -12.34 5.23 -11.29
N HIS A 169 -11.79 6.44 -11.21
CA HIS A 169 -12.27 7.56 -12.01
C HIS A 169 -12.10 7.30 -13.51
N GLN A 170 -10.92 6.83 -13.94
CA GLN A 170 -10.68 6.46 -15.33
C GLN A 170 -11.63 5.37 -15.82
N ALA A 171 -11.87 4.34 -15.00
CA ALA A 171 -12.86 3.31 -15.32
C ALA A 171 -14.26 3.91 -15.46
N PHE A 172 -14.65 4.89 -14.62
CA PHE A 172 -15.93 5.59 -14.75
C PHE A 172 -16.03 6.30 -16.11
N GLN A 173 -15.00 7.05 -16.49
CA GLN A 173 -14.96 7.75 -17.78
C GLN A 173 -14.96 6.77 -18.97
N ALA A 174 -14.24 5.65 -18.89
CA ALA A 174 -14.24 4.63 -19.93
C ALA A 174 -15.66 4.06 -20.18
N ALA A 175 -16.43 3.83 -19.12
CA ALA A 175 -17.83 3.41 -19.25
C ALA A 175 -18.71 4.49 -19.90
N VAL A 176 -18.50 5.76 -19.57
CA VAL A 176 -19.18 6.91 -20.20
C VAL A 176 -18.80 7.01 -21.68
N ASP A 177 -17.51 6.94 -22.02
CA ASP A 177 -17.00 6.98 -23.39
C ASP A 177 -17.59 5.83 -24.24
N ARG A 178 -17.64 4.62 -23.68
CA ARG A 178 -18.25 3.45 -24.33
C ARG A 178 -19.74 3.65 -24.58
N ALA A 179 -20.44 4.34 -23.69
CA ALA A 179 -21.85 4.63 -23.86
C ALA A 179 -22.09 5.73 -24.91
N VAL A 180 -21.29 6.80 -24.89
CA VAL A 180 -21.28 7.83 -25.94
C VAL A 180 -20.98 7.22 -27.30
N LEU A 181 -20.02 6.28 -27.37
CA LEU A 181 -19.69 5.55 -28.59
C LEU A 181 -20.88 4.71 -29.11
N ALA A 182 -21.63 4.09 -28.21
CA ALA A 182 -22.82 3.31 -28.56
C ALA A 182 -23.91 4.19 -29.20
N LEU A 183 -24.02 5.47 -28.85
CA LEU A 183 -24.98 6.40 -29.46
C LEU A 183 -24.73 6.64 -30.95
N PHE A 184 -23.50 6.47 -31.44
CA PHE A 184 -23.17 6.53 -32.88
C PHE A 184 -23.65 5.29 -33.65
N THR A 185 -24.00 4.21 -32.94
CA THR A 185 -24.58 2.99 -33.53
C THR A 185 -26.08 2.93 -33.29
N ARG A 186 -26.53 3.28 -32.09
CA ARG A 186 -27.94 3.22 -31.66
C ARG A 186 -28.31 4.41 -30.78
N ARG A 187 -28.84 5.44 -31.42
CA ARG A 187 -29.34 6.64 -30.76
C ARG A 187 -30.84 6.51 -30.44
N PRO A 188 -31.34 7.07 -29.33
CA PRO A 188 -32.78 7.23 -29.10
C PRO A 188 -33.45 8.04 -30.23
N GLY A 189 -34.77 7.85 -30.40
CA GLY A 189 -35.59 8.71 -31.23
C GLY A 189 -35.63 10.15 -30.71
N LEU A 190 -36.01 11.09 -31.57
CA LEU A 190 -36.11 12.51 -31.17
C LEU A 190 -37.17 12.68 -30.08
N GLY A 191 -36.78 13.28 -28.95
CA GLY A 191 -37.63 13.44 -27.77
C GLY A 191 -37.78 12.19 -26.91
N GLU A 192 -37.11 11.08 -27.26
CA GLU A 192 -37.13 9.84 -26.49
C GLU A 192 -35.94 9.76 -25.52
N THR A 193 -36.13 8.95 -24.47
CA THR A 193 -35.09 8.58 -23.51
C THR A 193 -34.85 7.09 -23.61
N SER A 194 -33.59 6.67 -23.75
CA SER A 194 -33.20 5.28 -23.47
C SER A 194 -32.59 5.17 -22.09
N VAL A 195 -32.87 4.06 -21.41
CA VAL A 195 -32.23 3.74 -20.14
C VAL A 195 -31.45 2.44 -20.30
N ASP A 196 -30.16 2.48 -19.99
CA ASP A 196 -29.27 1.32 -19.97
C ASP A 196 -28.91 0.95 -18.53
N VAL A 197 -29.08 -0.32 -18.18
CA VAL A 197 -28.57 -0.93 -16.95
C VAL A 197 -27.48 -1.92 -17.34
N PHE A 198 -26.29 -1.77 -16.77
CA PHE A 198 -25.16 -2.64 -17.10
C PHE A 198 -24.44 -3.17 -15.87
N VAL A 199 -23.82 -4.32 -16.04
CA VAL A 199 -22.84 -4.89 -15.12
C VAL A 199 -21.55 -5.13 -15.90
N GLU A 200 -20.42 -4.75 -15.31
CA GLU A 200 -19.10 -5.00 -15.88
C GLU A 200 -18.12 -5.49 -14.81
N GLY A 201 -17.18 -6.33 -15.26
CA GLY A 201 -16.01 -6.73 -14.51
C GLY A 201 -14.76 -6.19 -15.18
N LEU A 202 -13.77 -5.85 -14.38
CA LEU A 202 -12.45 -5.39 -14.78
C LEU A 202 -11.40 -6.26 -14.09
N ALA A 203 -10.41 -6.69 -14.86
CA ALA A 203 -9.20 -7.32 -14.33
C ALA A 203 -7.97 -6.60 -14.89
N ARG A 204 -7.04 -6.25 -14.01
CA ARG A 204 -5.76 -5.66 -14.37
C ARG A 204 -4.65 -6.53 -13.76
N PRO A 205 -3.94 -7.35 -14.55
CA PRO A 205 -2.73 -8.00 -14.08
C PRO A 205 -1.65 -6.95 -13.80
N GLY A 206 -0.68 -7.29 -12.95
CA GLY A 206 0.48 -6.45 -12.67
C GLY A 206 1.22 -6.02 -13.93
N GLY A 207 1.87 -4.87 -13.86
CA GLY A 207 2.65 -4.31 -14.97
C GLY A 207 3.77 -5.25 -15.44
N PHE A 208 4.16 -5.12 -16.70
CA PHE A 208 5.14 -6.04 -17.32
C PHE A 208 6.57 -5.49 -17.37
N ASP A 209 6.76 -4.19 -17.15
CA ASP A 209 8.02 -3.47 -17.39
C ASP A 209 8.35 -2.39 -16.32
N GLY A 210 7.63 -2.36 -15.20
CA GLY A 210 7.84 -1.39 -14.12
C GLY A 210 7.34 -1.88 -12.75
N ALA A 211 7.68 -1.14 -11.70
CA ALA A 211 7.18 -1.40 -10.35
C ALA A 211 5.72 -0.93 -10.25
N ALA A 212 4.78 -1.80 -10.63
CA ALA A 212 3.37 -1.52 -10.47
C ALA A 212 3.03 -1.31 -8.98
N THR A 213 2.18 -0.34 -8.67
CA THR A 213 1.72 -0.10 -7.30
C THR A 213 0.90 -1.27 -6.75
N ALA A 214 0.28 -2.06 -7.64
CA ALA A 214 -0.48 -3.26 -7.33
C ALA A 214 -0.03 -4.43 -8.23
N ASP A 215 0.08 -5.61 -7.64
CA ASP A 215 0.42 -6.85 -8.35
C ASP A 215 -0.78 -7.37 -9.16
N HIS A 216 -1.99 -7.12 -8.65
CA HIS A 216 -3.24 -7.51 -9.28
C HIS A 216 -4.39 -6.62 -8.81
N GLU A 217 -5.28 -6.25 -9.72
CA GLU A 217 -6.56 -5.62 -9.40
C GLU A 217 -7.72 -6.39 -10.04
N THR A 218 -8.79 -6.53 -9.26
CA THR A 218 -10.09 -6.95 -9.74
C THR A 218 -11.16 -5.97 -9.29
N ALA A 219 -12.05 -5.60 -10.20
CA ALA A 219 -13.15 -4.71 -9.88
C ALA A 219 -14.43 -5.12 -10.59
N GLY A 220 -15.56 -4.73 -10.01
CA GLY A 220 -16.89 -4.90 -10.58
C GLY A 220 -17.70 -3.63 -10.45
N ARG A 221 -18.59 -3.40 -11.41
CA ARG A 221 -19.48 -2.24 -11.43
C ARG A 221 -20.87 -2.60 -11.88
N ILE A 222 -21.85 -1.96 -11.26
CA ILE A 222 -23.22 -1.87 -11.76
C ILE A 222 -23.47 -0.41 -12.12
N GLY A 223 -23.93 -0.15 -13.33
CA GLY A 223 -24.18 1.19 -13.83
C GLY A 223 -25.59 1.36 -14.39
N PHE A 224 -26.11 2.58 -14.22
CA PHE A 224 -27.37 3.04 -14.77
C PHE A 224 -27.08 4.27 -15.60
N ARG A 225 -27.50 4.26 -16.86
CA ARG A 225 -27.34 5.38 -17.77
C ARG A 225 -28.68 5.75 -18.38
N ALA A 226 -28.95 7.03 -18.50
CA ALA A 226 -30.08 7.55 -19.27
C ALA A 226 -29.56 8.50 -20.36
N ASP A 227 -30.00 8.28 -21.60
CA ASP A 227 -29.71 9.15 -22.73
C ASP A 227 -31.01 9.72 -23.29
N HIS A 228 -31.15 11.05 -23.27
CA HIS A 228 -32.31 11.75 -23.80
C HIS A 228 -31.94 12.58 -25.02
N ARG A 229 -32.55 12.30 -26.17
CA ARG A 229 -32.28 13.04 -27.40
C ARG A 229 -33.16 14.29 -27.49
N LEU A 230 -32.59 15.41 -27.08
CA LEU A 230 -33.27 16.71 -27.03
C LEU A 230 -33.52 17.32 -28.42
N SER A 231 -32.57 17.15 -29.35
CA SER A 231 -32.70 17.63 -30.74
C SER A 231 -31.95 16.69 -31.69
N ASP A 232 -31.93 17.01 -32.99
CA ASP A 232 -31.09 16.28 -33.94
C ASP A 232 -29.59 16.41 -33.62
N LEU A 233 -29.19 17.53 -33.01
CA LEU A 233 -27.81 17.82 -32.66
C LEU A 233 -27.44 17.38 -31.23
N VAL A 234 -28.36 17.48 -30.27
CA VAL A 234 -28.05 17.40 -28.84
C VAL A 234 -28.67 16.15 -28.19
N THR A 235 -27.83 15.33 -27.57
CA THR A 235 -28.23 14.24 -26.67
C THR A 235 -27.67 14.52 -25.27
N LEU A 236 -28.52 14.43 -24.24
CA LEU A 236 -28.12 14.57 -22.84
C LEU A 236 -27.93 13.19 -22.22
N GLY A 237 -26.88 13.02 -21.43
CA GLY A 237 -26.56 11.78 -20.72
C GLY A 237 -26.54 11.99 -19.20
N ALA A 238 -26.98 10.99 -18.45
CA ALA A 238 -26.81 10.92 -17.00
C ALA A 238 -26.38 9.50 -16.60
N ASP A 239 -25.41 9.41 -15.70
CA ASP A 239 -24.78 8.15 -15.28
C ASP A 239 -24.77 8.04 -13.75
N LEU A 240 -25.09 6.86 -13.23
CA LEU A 240 -24.93 6.49 -11.81
C LEU A 240 -24.30 5.10 -11.72
N HIS A 241 -23.10 5.02 -11.16
CA HIS A 241 -22.30 3.80 -11.07
C HIS A 241 -22.05 3.43 -9.60
N LEU A 242 -22.22 2.16 -9.27
CA LEU A 242 -21.82 1.55 -8.01
C LEU A 242 -20.66 0.60 -8.31
N SER A 243 -19.53 0.75 -7.63
CA SER A 243 -18.33 -0.05 -7.88
C SER A 243 -17.77 -0.69 -6.61
N ARG A 244 -17.14 -1.84 -6.78
CA ARG A 244 -16.29 -2.48 -5.77
C ARG A 244 -15.00 -2.97 -6.43
N GLY A 245 -13.87 -2.74 -5.79
CA GLY A 245 -12.56 -3.18 -6.27
C GLY A 245 -11.70 -3.74 -5.14
N ARG A 246 -10.75 -4.59 -5.51
CA ARG A 246 -9.71 -5.12 -4.65
C ARG A 246 -8.37 -5.06 -5.39
N ASP A 247 -7.36 -4.57 -4.70
CA ASP A 247 -5.98 -4.49 -5.16
C ASP A 247 -5.12 -5.31 -4.19
N ASP A 248 -4.44 -6.34 -4.72
CA ASP A 248 -3.41 -7.05 -3.99
C ASP A 248 -2.07 -6.37 -4.30
N LEU A 249 -1.36 -5.95 -3.26
CA LEU A 249 -0.13 -5.15 -3.35
C LEU A 249 1.09 -5.97 -2.94
N ALA A 250 2.27 -5.46 -3.29
CA ALA A 250 3.54 -6.05 -2.91
C ALA A 250 3.65 -6.27 -1.39
N GLY A 251 4.34 -7.35 -0.99
CA GLY A 251 4.57 -7.69 0.41
C GLY A 251 3.34 -8.20 1.16
N GLY A 252 2.23 -8.52 0.47
CA GLY A 252 1.02 -9.06 1.08
C GLY A 252 0.12 -8.01 1.74
N SER A 253 0.28 -6.74 1.32
CA SER A 253 -0.66 -5.66 1.63
C SER A 253 -1.85 -5.71 0.67
N ASP A 254 -3.00 -5.18 1.08
CA ASP A 254 -4.21 -5.16 0.24
C ASP A 254 -5.07 -3.92 0.47
N LEU A 255 -5.81 -3.54 -0.57
CA LEU A 255 -6.78 -2.45 -0.56
C LEU A 255 -8.12 -2.92 -1.15
N ASP A 256 -9.19 -2.75 -0.40
CA ASP A 256 -10.56 -2.90 -0.86
C ASP A 256 -11.23 -1.53 -0.99
N ARG A 257 -12.03 -1.36 -2.04
CA ARG A 257 -12.74 -0.10 -2.31
C ARG A 257 -14.20 -0.36 -2.61
N THR A 258 -15.07 0.48 -2.06
CA THR A 258 -16.49 0.53 -2.42
C THR A 258 -16.88 1.97 -2.76
N GLY A 259 -17.38 2.19 -3.97
CA GLY A 259 -17.62 3.53 -4.52
C GLY A 259 -18.99 3.74 -5.13
N VAL A 260 -19.39 5.00 -5.19
CA VAL A 260 -20.49 5.51 -5.99
C VAL A 260 -20.00 6.70 -6.80
N ALA A 261 -20.34 6.75 -8.08
CA ALA A 261 -20.01 7.85 -8.96
C ALA A 261 -21.23 8.27 -9.78
N PHE A 262 -21.36 9.57 -10.03
CA PHE A 262 -22.43 10.18 -10.79
C PHE A 262 -21.85 11.07 -11.87
N GLY A 263 -22.47 11.10 -13.04
CA GLY A 263 -22.08 11.97 -14.15
C GLY A 263 -23.27 12.56 -14.89
N LEU A 264 -23.05 13.75 -15.45
CA LEU A 264 -23.94 14.38 -16.41
C LEU A 264 -23.12 14.77 -17.63
N GLY A 265 -23.68 14.56 -18.82
CA GLY A 265 -22.98 14.88 -20.05
C GLY A 265 -23.89 15.31 -21.18
N VAL A 266 -23.25 15.78 -22.24
CA VAL A 266 -23.89 16.16 -23.49
C VAL A 266 -23.06 15.63 -24.66
N LEU A 267 -23.75 15.10 -25.66
CA LEU A 267 -23.20 14.79 -26.97
C LEU A 267 -23.84 15.72 -28.00
N VAL A 268 -23.00 16.50 -28.67
CA VAL A 268 -23.33 17.38 -29.80
C VAL A 268 -22.85 16.68 -31.07
N ASN A 269 -23.79 16.09 -31.81
CA ASN A 269 -23.56 15.48 -33.11
C ASN A 269 -24.90 15.33 -33.85
N ASP A 270 -24.96 15.71 -35.12
CA ASP A 270 -26.15 15.63 -36.00
C ASP A 270 -26.01 14.55 -37.08
N GLY A 271 -25.05 13.64 -36.92
CA GLY A 271 -24.67 12.65 -37.94
C GLY A 271 -23.59 13.14 -38.91
N ALA A 272 -23.20 14.42 -38.87
CA ALA A 272 -22.02 14.90 -39.56
C ALA A 272 -20.72 14.27 -38.97
N PRO A 273 -19.59 14.38 -39.68
CA PRO A 273 -18.29 13.90 -39.19
C PRO A 273 -17.88 14.48 -37.84
N GLY A 274 -18.22 15.75 -37.59
CA GLY A 274 -17.87 16.46 -36.36
C GLY A 274 -18.75 16.04 -35.19
N TRP A 275 -18.12 15.85 -34.03
CA TRP A 275 -18.82 15.60 -32.77
C TRP A 275 -18.06 16.22 -31.60
N LEU A 276 -18.81 16.60 -30.57
CA LEU A 276 -18.27 17.12 -29.31
C LEU A 276 -19.02 16.47 -28.16
N ALA A 277 -18.30 15.98 -27.17
CA ALA A 277 -18.84 15.50 -25.92
C ALA A 277 -18.26 16.31 -24.75
N ALA A 278 -19.09 16.60 -23.77
CA ALA A 278 -18.65 17.21 -22.51
C ALA A 278 -19.38 16.55 -21.35
N SER A 279 -18.70 16.37 -20.23
CA SER A 279 -19.26 15.77 -19.03
C SER A 279 -18.69 16.40 -17.76
N VAL A 280 -19.48 16.30 -16.69
CA VAL A 280 -19.04 16.55 -15.32
C VAL A 280 -19.38 15.33 -14.47
N SER A 281 -18.54 15.01 -13.50
CA SER A 281 -18.70 13.84 -12.66
C SER A 281 -18.32 14.12 -11.21
N ALA A 282 -18.95 13.42 -10.29
CA ALA A 282 -18.57 13.39 -8.88
C ALA A 282 -18.54 11.95 -8.37
N GLY A 283 -17.56 11.62 -7.55
CA GLY A 283 -17.38 10.30 -6.96
C GLY A 283 -17.16 10.37 -5.46
N TYR A 284 -17.61 9.33 -4.77
CA TYR A 284 -17.29 9.06 -3.38
C TYR A 284 -16.90 7.59 -3.25
N ALA A 285 -15.83 7.31 -2.52
CA ALA A 285 -15.40 5.95 -2.21
C ALA A 285 -15.02 5.81 -0.73
N ARG A 286 -15.30 4.64 -0.18
CA ARG A 286 -14.63 4.15 1.04
C ARG A 286 -13.50 3.22 0.62
N VAL A 287 -12.34 3.42 1.21
CA VAL A 287 -11.16 2.59 1.02
C VAL A 287 -10.82 1.96 2.36
N ASP A 288 -10.76 0.63 2.38
CA ASP A 288 -10.37 -0.19 3.51
C ASP A 288 -9.09 -0.93 3.10
N GLY A 289 -8.13 -1.13 4.00
CA GLY A 289 -6.94 -1.89 3.61
C GLY A 289 -6.06 -2.32 4.76
N THR A 290 -5.19 -3.28 4.47
CA THR A 290 -4.20 -3.81 5.40
C THR A 290 -2.81 -3.57 4.85
N ARG A 291 -1.99 -2.82 5.56
CA ARG A 291 -0.56 -2.70 5.26
C ARG A 291 0.19 -3.82 5.97
N ALA A 292 0.81 -4.70 5.18
CA ALA A 292 1.75 -5.69 5.65
C ALA A 292 3.15 -5.08 5.72
N PHE A 293 3.73 -5.07 6.91
CA PHE A 293 5.05 -4.52 7.18
C PHE A 293 5.97 -5.61 7.72
N THR A 294 6.88 -6.07 6.86
CA THR A 294 7.91 -7.03 7.24
C THR A 294 9.28 -6.37 7.12
N MET A 295 10.09 -6.50 8.17
CA MET A 295 11.51 -6.15 8.15
C MET A 295 12.32 -7.42 8.34
N ALA A 296 13.24 -7.69 7.43
CA ALA A 296 14.18 -8.80 7.53
C ALA A 296 15.62 -8.30 7.58
N SER A 297 16.48 -9.08 8.24
CA SER A 297 17.93 -8.90 8.17
C SER A 297 18.48 -9.23 6.78
N GLY A 298 19.72 -8.80 6.50
CA GLY A 298 20.41 -9.19 5.25
C GLY A 298 20.66 -10.69 5.10
N LEU A 299 20.45 -11.48 6.15
CA LEU A 299 20.53 -12.95 6.14
C LEU A 299 19.16 -13.63 6.00
N GLY A 300 18.08 -12.86 5.84
CA GLY A 300 16.72 -13.37 5.65
C GLY A 300 15.94 -13.66 6.94
N ALA A 301 16.52 -13.43 8.13
CA ALA A 301 15.79 -13.57 9.39
C ALA A 301 14.80 -12.40 9.59
N THR A 302 13.55 -12.70 9.88
CA THR A 302 12.50 -11.71 10.17
C THR A 302 12.74 -11.03 11.52
N ILE A 303 12.82 -9.70 11.51
CA ILE A 303 12.99 -8.82 12.69
C ILE A 303 11.63 -8.31 13.17
N LEU A 304 10.77 -7.94 12.22
CA LEU A 304 9.41 -7.46 12.44
C LEU A 304 8.51 -8.06 11.37
N ASP A 305 7.32 -8.49 11.78
CA ASP A 305 6.23 -8.86 10.89
C ASP A 305 4.92 -8.37 11.51
N GLN A 306 4.36 -7.33 10.92
CA GLN A 306 3.24 -6.59 11.48
C GLN A 306 2.21 -6.31 10.39
N ARG A 307 0.94 -6.25 10.78
CA ARG A 307 -0.16 -5.86 9.91
C ARG A 307 -0.92 -4.72 10.53
N PHE A 308 -1.24 -3.74 9.70
CA PHE A 308 -1.87 -2.49 10.12
C PHE A 308 -3.13 -2.27 9.28
N ASP A 309 -4.29 -2.27 9.92
CA ASP A 309 -5.55 -1.99 9.24
C ASP A 309 -5.79 -0.48 9.20
N GLY A 310 -6.30 0.02 8.07
CA GLY A 310 -6.64 1.42 7.87
C GLY A 310 -7.94 1.58 7.08
N GLN A 311 -8.66 2.67 7.35
CA GLN A 311 -9.88 3.01 6.64
C GLN A 311 -9.90 4.51 6.35
N THR A 312 -10.29 4.88 5.14
CA THR A 312 -10.42 6.27 4.72
C THR A 312 -11.56 6.46 3.73
N ASN A 313 -11.97 7.71 3.51
CA ASN A 313 -12.89 8.08 2.46
C ASN A 313 -12.18 8.94 1.42
N ALA A 314 -12.64 8.81 0.18
CA ALA A 314 -12.16 9.59 -0.93
C ALA A 314 -13.34 10.26 -1.66
N ARG A 315 -13.05 11.41 -2.26
CA ARG A 315 -13.96 12.16 -3.12
C ARG A 315 -13.23 12.52 -4.41
N SER A 316 -13.96 12.52 -5.51
CA SER A 316 -13.44 13.00 -6.79
C SER A 316 -14.46 13.91 -7.47
N PHE A 317 -13.96 14.94 -8.15
CA PHE A 317 -14.77 15.84 -8.96
C PHE A 317 -14.06 16.03 -10.30
N GLY A 318 -14.73 15.64 -11.38
CA GLY A 318 -14.18 15.63 -12.72
C GLY A 318 -14.99 16.48 -13.69
N ALA A 319 -14.32 17.03 -14.69
CA ALA A 319 -14.90 17.67 -15.84
C ALA A 319 -14.10 17.29 -17.08
N ARG A 320 -14.77 16.87 -18.14
CA ARG A 320 -14.14 16.44 -19.38
C ARG A 320 -14.80 17.11 -20.58
N ILE A 321 -13.99 17.45 -21.56
CA ILE A 321 -14.44 17.85 -22.90
C ILE A 321 -13.60 17.13 -23.93
N GLU A 322 -14.23 16.55 -24.93
CA GLU A 322 -13.55 15.95 -26.07
C GLU A 322 -14.33 16.17 -27.36
N GLY A 323 -13.61 16.20 -28.48
CA GLY A 323 -14.22 16.30 -29.79
C GLY A 323 -13.38 15.59 -30.83
N GLY A 324 -14.02 15.29 -31.95
CA GLY A 324 -13.35 14.61 -33.05
C GLY A 324 -14.05 14.80 -34.38
N TRP A 325 -13.43 14.25 -35.42
CA TRP A 325 -13.90 14.35 -36.79
C TRP A 325 -13.83 13.00 -37.51
N ASP A 326 -14.94 12.29 -37.58
CA ASP A 326 -15.00 10.94 -38.14
C ASP A 326 -15.29 10.93 -39.65
N LEU A 327 -14.31 10.49 -40.44
CA LEU A 327 -14.47 10.24 -41.87
C LEU A 327 -15.05 8.84 -42.10
N ALA A 328 -16.17 8.76 -42.81
CA ALA A 328 -16.78 7.50 -43.19
C ALA A 328 -16.08 6.88 -44.41
N LEU A 329 -15.53 5.67 -44.24
CA LEU A 329 -14.80 4.88 -45.22
C LEU A 329 -15.37 3.46 -45.26
N GLY A 330 -16.35 3.21 -46.14
CA GLY A 330 -16.80 1.85 -46.47
C GLY A 330 -17.28 1.01 -45.29
N GLY A 331 -18.09 1.58 -44.38
CA GLY A 331 -18.62 0.88 -43.19
C GLY A 331 -17.80 1.06 -41.91
N ILE A 332 -16.65 1.72 -42.03
CA ILE A 332 -15.82 2.17 -40.91
C ILE A 332 -15.88 3.69 -40.83
N ALA A 333 -15.83 4.25 -39.64
CA ALA A 333 -15.66 5.68 -39.40
C ALA A 333 -14.38 5.90 -38.58
N THR A 334 -13.53 6.83 -38.99
CA THR A 334 -12.24 7.04 -38.36
C THR A 334 -11.77 8.48 -38.44
N GLY A 335 -11.01 8.94 -37.46
CA GLY A 335 -10.44 10.27 -37.50
C GLY A 335 -9.80 10.73 -36.20
N PRO A 336 -9.29 11.97 -36.17
CA PRO A 336 -8.62 12.53 -35.01
C PRO A 336 -9.60 12.82 -33.88
N VAL A 337 -9.07 12.74 -32.66
CA VAL A 337 -9.75 13.09 -31.41
C VAL A 337 -8.83 13.97 -30.59
N VAL A 338 -9.39 15.00 -29.97
CA VAL A 338 -8.70 15.82 -28.97
C VAL A 338 -9.58 15.91 -27.73
N GLY A 339 -8.97 15.83 -26.55
CA GLY A 339 -9.68 15.90 -25.29
C GLY A 339 -8.89 16.58 -24.19
N LEU A 340 -9.62 17.05 -23.18
CA LEU A 340 -9.09 17.54 -21.91
C LEU A 340 -9.96 16.95 -20.79
N ASP A 341 -9.32 16.28 -19.84
CA ASP A 341 -9.92 15.75 -18.62
C ASP A 341 -9.27 16.44 -17.42
N TYR A 342 -10.09 17.06 -16.57
CA TYR A 342 -9.64 17.63 -15.30
C TYR A 342 -10.33 16.90 -14.18
N THR A 343 -9.56 16.41 -13.20
CA THR A 343 -10.10 15.77 -12.01
C THR A 343 -9.37 16.24 -10.74
N ARG A 344 -10.16 16.62 -9.73
CA ARG A 344 -9.70 16.87 -8.37
C ARG A 344 -9.98 15.64 -7.51
N TYR A 345 -8.97 15.19 -6.76
CA TYR A 345 -9.07 14.10 -5.81
C TYR A 345 -8.85 14.62 -4.38
N GLU A 346 -9.63 14.09 -3.45
CA GLU A 346 -9.50 14.34 -2.02
C GLU A 346 -9.54 13.00 -1.29
N LEU A 347 -8.56 12.73 -0.44
CA LEU A 347 -8.44 11.54 0.40
C LEU A 347 -8.34 12.01 1.85
N ASP A 348 -9.31 11.62 2.67
CA ASP A 348 -9.34 11.98 4.09
C ASP A 348 -8.14 11.29 4.81
N GLY A 349 -7.57 11.94 5.80
CA GLY A 349 -6.53 11.40 6.66
C GLY A 349 -7.07 10.28 7.55
N PHE A 350 -6.19 9.36 7.93
CA PHE A 350 -6.56 8.22 8.78
C PHE A 350 -5.38 7.77 9.64
N THR A 351 -5.64 6.93 10.63
CA THR A 351 -4.61 6.31 11.47
C THR A 351 -4.81 4.82 11.46
N GLU A 352 -3.71 4.10 11.26
CA GLU A 352 -3.67 2.64 11.34
C GLU A 352 -4.01 2.13 12.74
N THR A 353 -4.61 0.95 12.81
CA THR A 353 -4.93 0.30 14.08
C THR A 353 -3.70 -0.30 14.76
N GLY A 354 -3.77 -0.43 16.09
CA GLY A 354 -2.78 -1.13 16.90
C GLY A 354 -1.82 -0.23 17.68
N PRO A 355 -1.15 -0.76 18.72
CA PRO A 355 -0.30 0.04 19.62
C PRO A 355 1.16 0.13 19.18
N ALA A 356 1.56 -0.54 18.10
CA ALA A 356 2.97 -0.59 17.70
C ALA A 356 3.46 0.80 17.28
N ARG A 357 4.70 1.15 17.66
CA ARG A 357 5.28 2.45 17.27
C ARG A 357 5.43 2.63 15.76
N THR A 358 5.44 1.53 15.02
CA THR A 358 5.52 1.44 13.56
C THR A 358 4.16 1.62 12.87
N ALA A 359 3.04 1.67 13.62
CA ALA A 359 1.75 2.10 13.08
C ALA A 359 1.83 3.58 12.66
N LEU A 360 1.11 3.95 11.60
CA LEU A 360 1.21 5.26 10.98
C LEU A 360 -0.12 6.03 10.98
N THR A 361 0.00 7.34 11.12
CA THR A 361 -1.03 8.33 10.83
C THR A 361 -0.72 9.01 9.49
N TYR A 362 -1.70 8.98 8.60
CA TYR A 362 -1.71 9.55 7.27
C TYR A 362 -2.49 10.87 7.30
N PRO A 363 -1.94 11.97 6.74
CA PRO A 363 -2.64 13.25 6.67
C PRO A 363 -3.71 13.23 5.57
N ASP A 364 -4.59 14.23 5.59
CA ASP A 364 -5.44 14.55 4.44
C ASP A 364 -4.57 14.81 3.20
N GLN A 365 -4.99 14.29 2.04
CA GLN A 365 -4.31 14.50 0.76
C GLN A 365 -5.30 15.06 -0.26
N SER A 366 -4.88 16.06 -1.01
CA SER A 366 -5.66 16.59 -2.13
C SER A 366 -4.74 16.90 -3.29
N TYR A 367 -5.12 16.47 -4.48
CA TYR A 367 -4.34 16.68 -5.69
C TYR A 367 -5.24 16.80 -6.91
N ASN A 368 -4.70 17.32 -8.01
CA ASN A 368 -5.46 17.49 -9.25
C ASN A 368 -4.68 16.88 -10.42
N SER A 369 -5.42 16.34 -11.38
CA SER A 369 -4.92 15.87 -12.67
C SER A 369 -5.65 16.63 -13.77
N ALA A 370 -4.91 17.03 -14.81
CA ALA A 370 -5.37 17.76 -15.98
C ALA A 370 -4.73 17.12 -17.22
N GLN A 371 -5.36 16.08 -17.77
CA GLN A 371 -4.84 15.32 -18.90
C GLN A 371 -5.38 15.85 -20.22
N GLY A 372 -4.50 16.35 -21.08
CA GLY A 372 -4.79 16.56 -22.50
C GLY A 372 -4.53 15.29 -23.29
N GLU A 373 -5.36 14.99 -24.28
CA GLU A 373 -5.14 13.86 -25.20
C GLU A 373 -5.24 14.32 -26.65
N LEU A 374 -4.28 13.88 -27.47
CA LEU A 374 -4.36 13.91 -28.92
C LEU A 374 -4.28 12.49 -29.46
N GLY A 375 -5.35 12.05 -30.11
CA GLY A 375 -5.47 10.67 -30.55
C GLY A 375 -6.16 10.50 -31.89
N TRP A 376 -6.30 9.23 -32.26
CA TRP A 376 -6.99 8.78 -33.45
C TRP A 376 -7.92 7.64 -33.08
N ARG A 377 -9.17 7.70 -33.55
CA ARG A 377 -10.17 6.65 -33.30
C ARG A 377 -10.63 5.97 -34.57
N VAL A 378 -11.07 4.73 -34.42
CA VAL A 378 -11.72 3.90 -35.44
C VAL A 378 -12.96 3.29 -34.80
N ARG A 379 -14.09 3.31 -35.52
CA ARG A 379 -15.31 2.60 -35.13
C ARG A 379 -15.97 1.97 -36.35
N GLY A 380 -16.55 0.80 -36.19
CA GLY A 380 -17.33 0.11 -37.22
C GLY A 380 -18.75 -0.15 -36.77
N SER A 381 -19.62 -0.47 -37.72
CA SER A 381 -20.94 -1.04 -37.45
C SER A 381 -21.27 -2.05 -38.53
N VAL A 382 -21.33 -3.33 -38.16
CA VAL A 382 -21.50 -4.46 -39.07
C VAL A 382 -22.72 -5.27 -38.64
N ALA A 383 -23.71 -5.39 -39.51
CA ALA A 383 -24.85 -6.27 -39.29
C ALA A 383 -24.42 -7.74 -39.41
N ILE A 384 -24.78 -8.56 -38.42
CA ILE A 384 -24.57 -10.00 -38.40
C ILE A 384 -25.96 -10.65 -38.37
N GLY A 385 -26.43 -11.13 -39.52
CA GLY A 385 -27.81 -11.59 -39.65
C GLY A 385 -28.82 -10.44 -39.53
N GLU A 386 -30.05 -10.74 -39.11
CA GLU A 386 -31.16 -9.76 -39.11
C GLU A 386 -31.25 -8.91 -37.85
N THR A 387 -30.81 -9.44 -36.70
CA THR A 387 -31.06 -8.82 -35.38
C THR A 387 -29.80 -8.51 -34.59
N THR A 388 -28.62 -8.86 -35.10
CA THR A 388 -27.35 -8.68 -34.38
C THR A 388 -26.48 -7.63 -35.08
N THR A 389 -25.84 -6.75 -34.30
CA THR A 389 -24.89 -5.75 -34.81
C THR A 389 -23.60 -5.82 -34.02
N LEU A 390 -22.47 -5.98 -34.71
CA LEU A 390 -21.12 -5.88 -34.14
C LEU A 390 -20.59 -4.46 -34.39
N ALA A 391 -20.24 -3.77 -33.31
CA ALA A 391 -19.63 -2.44 -33.33
C ALA A 391 -18.22 -2.53 -32.74
N PRO A 392 -17.18 -2.83 -33.55
CA PRO A 392 -15.80 -2.79 -33.11
C PRO A 392 -15.31 -1.34 -33.00
N TYR A 393 -14.38 -1.08 -32.10
CA TYR A 393 -13.77 0.23 -31.93
C TYR A 393 -12.33 0.12 -31.43
N ALA A 394 -11.54 1.13 -31.77
CA ALA A 394 -10.19 1.31 -31.28
C ALA A 394 -9.86 2.80 -31.15
N ARG A 395 -8.99 3.14 -30.21
CA ARG A 395 -8.44 4.49 -30.02
C ARG A 395 -6.98 4.36 -29.61
N ALA A 396 -6.13 5.23 -30.12
CA ALA A 396 -4.77 5.38 -29.61
C ALA A 396 -4.44 6.88 -29.57
N GLY A 397 -3.75 7.32 -28.52
CA GLY A 397 -3.43 8.71 -28.33
C GLY A 397 -2.22 8.94 -27.45
N TRP A 398 -1.62 10.10 -27.62
CA TRP A 398 -0.65 10.68 -26.70
C TRP A 398 -1.40 11.50 -25.66
N VAL A 399 -1.03 11.33 -24.40
CA VAL A 399 -1.58 12.01 -23.25
C VAL A 399 -0.48 12.86 -22.62
N HIS A 400 -0.84 14.09 -22.24
CA HIS A 400 0.01 15.00 -21.49
C HIS A 400 -0.70 15.46 -20.21
N GLU A 401 -0.05 15.31 -19.07
CA GLU A 401 -0.50 15.79 -17.76
C GLU A 401 0.00 17.23 -17.54
N PHE A 402 -0.94 18.16 -17.36
CA PHE A 402 -0.65 19.59 -17.18
C PHE A 402 -0.65 20.05 -15.71
N ALA A 403 -1.17 19.23 -14.79
CA ALA A 403 -1.16 19.51 -13.36
C ALA A 403 -0.04 18.72 -12.68
N ASP A 404 0.18 19.00 -11.39
CA ASP A 404 1.21 18.31 -10.60
C ASP A 404 0.94 16.79 -10.43
N GLY A 405 -0.26 16.32 -10.79
CA GLY A 405 -0.63 14.91 -10.69
C GLY A 405 -0.76 14.46 -9.23
N ARG A 406 -0.40 13.20 -8.96
CA ARG A 406 -0.39 12.65 -7.59
C ARG A 406 0.74 13.26 -6.75
N PRO A 407 0.64 13.31 -5.41
CA PRO A 407 1.69 13.89 -4.58
C PRO A 407 3.05 13.20 -4.76
N ASP A 408 4.12 13.98 -4.84
CA ASP A 408 5.52 13.55 -4.93
C ASP A 408 6.16 13.30 -3.54
N THR A 409 5.48 13.72 -2.47
CA THR A 409 5.93 13.55 -1.10
C THR A 409 4.76 13.35 -0.15
N ILE A 410 5.02 12.62 0.94
CA ILE A 410 4.06 12.45 2.03
C ILE A 410 4.74 12.57 3.39
N ARG A 411 4.07 13.20 4.35
CA ARG A 411 4.52 13.29 5.74
C ARG A 411 3.70 12.35 6.61
N LEU A 412 4.34 11.31 7.13
CA LEU A 412 3.72 10.28 7.95
C LEU A 412 4.14 10.47 9.41
N THR A 413 3.22 10.21 10.34
CA THR A 413 3.51 10.27 11.78
C THR A 413 3.43 8.87 12.37
N ALA A 414 4.50 8.42 13.01
CA ALA A 414 4.57 7.11 13.66
C ALA A 414 3.85 7.11 15.02
N GLY A 415 3.54 5.92 15.54
CA GLY A 415 2.85 5.75 16.83
C GLY A 415 3.59 6.33 18.04
N ASP A 416 4.90 6.60 17.92
CA ASP A 416 5.68 7.32 18.94
C ASP A 416 5.63 8.85 18.80
N GLY A 417 4.85 9.37 17.85
CA GLY A 417 4.69 10.79 17.55
C GLY A 417 5.78 11.37 16.65
N SER A 418 6.80 10.60 16.26
CA SER A 418 7.83 11.08 15.33
C SER A 418 7.29 11.17 13.90
N SER A 419 7.64 12.23 13.18
CA SER A 419 7.16 12.45 11.81
C SER A 419 8.30 12.36 10.81
N ARG A 420 8.04 11.75 9.65
CA ARG A 420 8.99 11.59 8.55
C ARG A 420 8.34 12.01 7.24
N GLN A 421 9.09 12.75 6.43
CA GLN A 421 8.73 13.01 5.05
C GLN A 421 9.39 11.95 4.17
N VAL A 422 8.60 11.33 3.30
CA VAL A 422 9.04 10.34 2.32
C VAL A 422 8.78 10.90 0.93
N VAL A 423 9.74 10.71 0.04
CA VAL A 423 9.61 11.03 -1.39
C VAL A 423 8.95 9.85 -2.07
N LEU A 424 7.89 10.13 -2.81
CA LEU A 424 7.13 9.19 -3.64
C LEU A 424 7.66 9.23 -5.08
N ALA A 425 7.28 8.25 -5.88
CA ALA A 425 7.53 8.31 -7.31
C ALA A 425 6.75 9.48 -7.92
N GLU A 426 7.43 10.30 -8.73
CA GLU A 426 6.79 11.39 -9.48
C GLU A 426 5.75 10.82 -10.45
N ALA A 427 4.75 11.63 -10.80
CA ALA A 427 3.85 11.30 -11.90
C ALA A 427 4.53 11.65 -13.24
N ASP A 428 4.25 10.87 -14.27
CA ASP A 428 4.75 11.19 -15.60
C ASP A 428 3.89 12.24 -16.27
N ASP A 429 4.57 13.15 -16.95
CA ASP A 429 3.89 14.19 -17.73
C ASP A 429 3.41 13.66 -19.09
N ASP A 430 4.03 12.62 -19.64
CA ASP A 430 3.78 12.17 -21.02
C ASP A 430 3.69 10.65 -21.13
N PHE A 431 2.60 10.15 -21.69
CA PHE A 431 2.44 8.72 -21.95
C PHE A 431 1.48 8.42 -23.12
N GLY A 432 1.47 7.17 -23.56
CA GLY A 432 0.53 6.68 -24.56
C GLY A 432 -0.65 5.93 -23.94
N ARG A 433 -1.84 6.08 -24.54
CA ARG A 433 -3.03 5.29 -24.21
C ARG A 433 -3.59 4.63 -25.46
N ALA A 434 -3.97 3.37 -25.36
CA ALA A 434 -4.69 2.67 -26.42
C ALA A 434 -5.85 1.83 -25.87
N THR A 435 -6.94 1.80 -26.62
CA THR A 435 -8.14 1.02 -26.34
C THR A 435 -8.49 0.22 -27.58
N LEU A 436 -8.86 -1.04 -27.39
CA LEU A 436 -9.41 -1.92 -28.42
C LEU A 436 -10.60 -2.67 -27.83
N GLY A 437 -11.76 -2.59 -28.48
CA GLY A 437 -12.93 -3.29 -27.99
C GLY A 437 -13.96 -3.56 -29.06
N ALA A 438 -15.00 -4.27 -28.66
CA ALA A 438 -16.17 -4.48 -29.49
C ALA A 438 -17.42 -4.57 -28.62
N ARG A 439 -18.52 -4.02 -29.13
CA ARG A 439 -19.86 -4.18 -28.57
C ARG A 439 -20.73 -4.97 -29.54
N ILE A 440 -21.44 -5.98 -29.04
CA ILE A 440 -22.41 -6.76 -29.80
C ILE A 440 -23.79 -6.40 -29.27
N PHE A 441 -24.67 -5.96 -30.15
CA PHE A 441 -26.06 -5.70 -29.84
C PHE A 441 -26.93 -6.85 -30.35
N PHE A 442 -27.81 -7.38 -29.51
CA PHE A 442 -28.78 -8.43 -29.82
C PHE A 442 -30.21 -7.89 -29.73
N GLY A 443 -30.91 -7.80 -30.85
CA GLY A 443 -32.22 -7.11 -30.92
C GLY A 443 -32.07 -5.66 -30.48
N GLU A 444 -33.08 -5.02 -29.92
CA GLU A 444 -33.01 -3.62 -29.43
C GLU A 444 -32.56 -3.50 -27.97
N THR A 445 -32.67 -4.59 -27.20
CA THR A 445 -32.65 -4.58 -25.74
C THR A 445 -31.31 -5.02 -25.12
N VAL A 446 -30.61 -5.99 -25.70
CA VAL A 446 -29.46 -6.61 -25.02
C VAL A 446 -28.16 -6.24 -25.74
N SER A 447 -27.11 -5.90 -25.00
CA SER A 447 -25.77 -5.78 -25.56
C SER A 447 -24.71 -6.34 -24.64
N THR A 448 -23.61 -6.82 -25.20
CA THR A 448 -22.40 -7.22 -24.46
C THR A 448 -21.18 -6.56 -25.08
N TYR A 449 -20.13 -6.39 -24.30
CA TYR A 449 -18.87 -5.84 -24.79
C TYR A 449 -17.68 -6.48 -24.10
N ALA A 450 -16.56 -6.44 -24.80
CA ALA A 450 -15.24 -6.67 -24.26
C ALA A 450 -14.31 -5.57 -24.76
N GLU A 451 -13.39 -5.16 -23.91
CA GLU A 451 -12.46 -4.06 -24.15
C GLU A 451 -11.13 -4.35 -23.48
N VAL A 452 -10.05 -3.97 -24.14
CA VAL A 452 -8.71 -3.94 -23.58
C VAL A 452 -8.23 -2.51 -23.62
N GLU A 453 -7.78 -2.01 -22.48
CA GLU A 453 -7.18 -0.69 -22.34
C GLU A 453 -5.73 -0.86 -21.93
N THR A 454 -4.85 -0.04 -22.49
CA THR A 454 -3.44 -0.04 -22.12
C THR A 454 -2.86 1.36 -22.05
N ARG A 455 -2.02 1.56 -21.04
CA ARG A 455 -1.09 2.67 -20.89
C ARG A 455 0.31 2.17 -21.21
N PHE A 456 1.09 2.92 -21.98
CA PHE A 456 2.45 2.55 -22.37
C PHE A 456 3.37 3.78 -22.44
N GLY A 457 4.68 3.55 -22.34
CA GLY A 457 5.66 4.65 -22.32
C GLY A 457 5.53 5.51 -21.08
N HIS A 458 5.30 4.88 -19.93
CA HIS A 458 5.18 5.51 -18.61
C HIS A 458 6.24 4.88 -17.69
N ASP A 459 6.94 5.66 -16.87
CA ASP A 459 8.05 5.30 -15.99
C ASP A 459 7.63 4.36 -14.85
N ASP A 460 6.37 4.41 -14.41
CA ASP A 460 5.75 3.41 -13.53
C ASP A 460 5.46 2.06 -14.21
N GLY A 461 5.75 1.97 -15.52
CA GLY A 461 5.45 0.82 -16.36
C GLY A 461 4.10 0.89 -17.07
N ALA A 462 4.01 0.04 -18.07
CA ALA A 462 2.81 -0.25 -18.83
C ALA A 462 1.78 -0.98 -17.96
N GLN A 463 0.52 -0.57 -18.15
CA GLN A 463 -0.63 -1.19 -17.50
C GLN A 463 -1.61 -1.64 -18.56
N THR A 464 -2.23 -2.80 -18.36
CA THR A 464 -3.27 -3.32 -19.25
C THR A 464 -4.46 -3.76 -18.42
N ALA A 465 -5.65 -3.30 -18.78
CA ALA A 465 -6.91 -3.73 -18.19
C ALA A 465 -7.74 -4.48 -19.23
N VAL A 466 -8.43 -5.52 -18.79
CA VAL A 466 -9.46 -6.22 -19.57
C VAL A 466 -10.80 -5.97 -18.91
N ILE A 467 -11.74 -5.47 -19.69
CA ILE A 467 -13.10 -5.13 -19.25
C ILE A 467 -14.09 -5.94 -20.06
N ALA A 468 -15.09 -6.51 -19.39
CA ALA A 468 -16.19 -7.20 -20.05
C ALA A 468 -17.50 -6.90 -19.33
N GLY A 469 -18.59 -6.74 -20.10
CA GLY A 469 -19.87 -6.38 -19.54
C GLY A 469 -21.09 -6.81 -20.34
N LEU A 470 -22.23 -6.74 -19.66
CA LEU A 470 -23.58 -6.98 -20.19
C LEU A 470 -24.44 -5.76 -19.88
N SER A 471 -25.28 -5.38 -20.83
CA SER A 471 -26.13 -4.19 -20.76
C SER A 471 -27.53 -4.50 -21.29
N LEU A 472 -28.54 -3.99 -20.58
CA LEU A 472 -29.94 -4.05 -20.93
C LEU A 472 -30.47 -2.63 -21.16
N ARG A 473 -31.08 -2.41 -22.31
CA ARG A 473 -31.66 -1.14 -22.74
C ARG A 473 -33.19 -1.20 -22.68
N PHE A 474 -33.79 -0.15 -22.16
CA PHE A 474 -35.24 0.06 -22.03
C PHE A 474 -35.69 1.31 -22.78
#